data_AF-A0A841V906-F1
#
_entry.id   AF-A0A841V906-F1
#
_cell.length_a   1.000
_cell.length_b   1.000
_cell.length_c   1.000
_cell.angle_alpha   90.00
_cell.angle_beta   90.00
_cell.angle_gamma   90.00
#
_symmetry.space_group_name_H-M   'P 1'
#
loop_
_entity.id
_entity.type
_entity.pdbx_description
1 polymer ?
#
loop_
_entity_poly.entity_id
_entity_poly.type
_entity_poly.pdbx_seq_one_letter_code
_entity_poly.pdbx_strand_id
1 'polypeptide(L)'
;MFASIIPQPTSRLKRARAFRRASLIFNPVSGQGNAEAQLATIKDLLEPHIALAIYPTSVEVGAEQLTREAIAKGAELIIASGGDGTVSEVASVLIGTKIPLAVIPRGTANAFANGLGLPTTIEEACIAILQGATLTIDTARCNDRAMLLLAGIGFEAETVQEADRKLKNEFGILAYILAGLDRLQNLVPFTAEIATENEKFTVSAAAVTVANIAPPTSILAQGVGQTKPDDGLLDVTILTPSDALEALANAIELFESGLIHQPTESHHIGYLRAKQVQVTTNPPQAITIDGEMAGLTPTTFEIVPASLTVVTFYEQVVQKRLRGLLDLTVAEETQVEVLVVKYYVPPLNWERTLTKVIAEIAETSIAWWETFRRASIEVGELLIKSLHQTLAAVATSIDQLGESLLLSNRAEVEQLEESIPMGETFPLSTAPEIVHQIAGRIRWRIPRLRKDAGYAAQLQQILESVEGVTEVKINSIAASLAVSYTEDSLSVKEFEQKIQLAMAQV
;
A
#
# COMPACT_ATOMS: atom_id res chain seq x y z
N MET A 1 6.97 -14.78 -47.59
CA MET A 1 7.99 -14.06 -48.40
C MET A 1 8.55 -12.81 -47.71
N PHE A 2 7.86 -12.18 -46.73
CA PHE A 2 8.38 -11.04 -45.96
C PHE A 2 9.14 -11.41 -44.66
N ALA A 3 8.93 -12.61 -44.09
CA ALA A 3 9.68 -13.08 -42.92
C ALA A 3 11.15 -13.47 -43.23
N SER A 4 11.49 -13.67 -44.52
CA SER A 4 12.84 -14.00 -44.99
C SER A 4 13.71 -12.78 -45.30
N ILE A 5 13.19 -11.56 -45.15
CA ILE A 5 13.87 -10.31 -45.53
C ILE A 5 14.26 -9.46 -44.30
N ILE A 6 13.64 -9.70 -43.14
CA ILE A 6 13.99 -9.00 -41.90
C ILE A 6 14.88 -9.92 -41.07
N PRO A 7 16.20 -9.65 -40.96
CA PRO A 7 17.04 -10.41 -40.04
C PRO A 7 16.45 -10.31 -38.63
N GLN A 8 16.36 -11.46 -37.94
CA GLN A 8 16.00 -11.53 -36.52
C GLN A 8 16.86 -10.51 -35.76
N PRO A 9 16.26 -9.65 -34.92
CA PRO A 9 17.05 -8.72 -34.13
C PRO A 9 18.02 -9.51 -33.26
N THR A 10 19.29 -9.14 -33.31
CA THR A 10 20.34 -9.74 -32.49
C THR A 10 20.72 -8.75 -31.40
N SER A 11 20.54 -9.17 -30.15
CA SER A 11 20.88 -8.34 -29.00
C SER A 11 22.29 -8.70 -28.55
N ARG A 12 23.15 -7.69 -28.39
CA ARG A 12 24.49 -7.84 -27.82
C ARG A 12 24.42 -7.57 -26.33
N LEU A 13 24.74 -8.57 -25.52
CA LEU A 13 24.76 -8.48 -24.07
C LEU A 13 26.19 -8.47 -23.57
N LYS A 14 26.51 -7.56 -22.64
CA LYS A 14 27.76 -7.61 -21.87
C LYS A 14 27.58 -8.61 -20.72
N ARG A 15 28.55 -9.50 -20.52
CA ARG A 15 28.53 -10.49 -19.43
C ARG A 15 29.37 -10.02 -18.24
N ALA A 16 28.81 -10.12 -17.04
CA ALA A 16 29.54 -10.00 -15.78
C ALA A 16 30.19 -11.34 -15.40
N ARG A 17 29.47 -12.45 -15.60
CA ARG A 17 29.92 -13.82 -15.34
C ARG A 17 29.35 -14.77 -16.38
N ALA A 18 30.14 -15.74 -16.84
CA ALA A 18 29.67 -16.79 -17.73
C ALA A 18 29.27 -18.04 -16.93
N PHE A 19 27.98 -18.34 -16.89
CA PHE A 19 27.47 -19.63 -16.40
C PHE A 19 27.48 -20.64 -17.54
N ARG A 20 28.21 -21.77 -17.39
CA ARG A 20 28.30 -22.79 -18.45
C ARG A 20 27.26 -23.90 -18.28
N ARG A 21 26.87 -24.18 -17.04
CA ARG A 21 25.91 -25.23 -16.68
C ARG A 21 24.88 -24.67 -15.71
N ALA A 22 23.60 -24.84 -16.02
CA ALA A 22 22.51 -24.44 -15.14
C ALA A 22 21.51 -25.59 -14.99
N SER A 23 20.88 -25.67 -13.81
CA SER A 23 19.76 -26.57 -13.58
C SER A 23 18.48 -25.78 -13.35
N LEU A 24 17.48 -26.01 -14.20
CA LEU A 24 16.17 -25.41 -14.12
C LEU A 24 15.25 -26.31 -13.28
N ILE A 25 14.89 -25.85 -12.09
CA ILE A 25 13.83 -26.44 -11.27
C ILE A 25 12.52 -25.83 -11.72
N PHE A 26 11.72 -26.60 -12.45
CA PHE A 26 10.54 -26.12 -13.16
C PHE A 26 9.26 -26.62 -12.51
N ASN A 27 8.42 -25.71 -12.01
CA ASN A 27 7.11 -26.07 -11.49
C ASN A 27 6.03 -25.99 -12.59
N PRO A 28 5.54 -27.11 -13.15
CA PRO A 28 4.60 -27.07 -14.26
C PRO A 28 3.23 -26.50 -13.88
N VAL A 29 2.82 -26.54 -12.61
CA VAL A 29 1.50 -26.07 -12.16
C VAL A 29 1.52 -24.61 -11.66
N SER A 30 2.67 -23.94 -11.71
CA SER A 30 2.77 -22.54 -11.30
C SER A 30 2.17 -21.59 -12.34
N GLY A 31 1.34 -20.66 -11.86
CA GLY A 31 0.76 -19.59 -12.68
C GLY A 31 -0.47 -20.03 -13.47
N GLN A 32 -0.94 -19.14 -14.35
CA GLN A 32 -2.13 -19.36 -15.21
C GLN A 32 -1.75 -19.58 -16.69
N GLY A 33 -0.46 -19.59 -17.00
CA GLY A 33 0.04 -19.71 -18.37
C GLY A 33 0.17 -21.15 -18.85
N ASN A 34 0.36 -21.33 -20.16
CA ASN A 34 0.69 -22.64 -20.71
C ASN A 34 2.14 -23.00 -20.35
N ALA A 35 2.30 -23.94 -19.42
CA ALA A 35 3.59 -24.37 -18.92
C ALA A 35 4.52 -24.94 -20.00
N GLU A 36 3.99 -25.69 -20.96
CA GLU A 36 4.77 -26.26 -22.07
C GLU A 36 5.34 -25.15 -22.97
N ALA A 37 4.50 -24.16 -23.31
CA ALA A 37 4.92 -23.02 -24.10
C ALA A 37 5.98 -22.18 -23.36
N GLN A 38 5.77 -21.92 -22.07
CA GLN A 38 6.72 -21.18 -21.24
C GLN A 38 8.06 -21.91 -21.10
N LEU A 39 8.03 -23.24 -20.91
CA LEU A 39 9.24 -24.06 -20.89
C LEU A 39 9.96 -24.02 -22.24
N ALA A 40 9.22 -24.11 -23.35
CA ALA A 40 9.79 -23.99 -24.69
C ALA A 40 10.52 -22.64 -24.85
N THR A 41 9.89 -21.53 -24.44
CA THR A 41 10.53 -20.20 -24.45
C THR A 41 11.81 -20.14 -23.62
N ILE A 42 11.81 -20.72 -22.41
CA ILE A 42 13.00 -20.75 -21.55
C ILE A 42 14.14 -21.54 -22.22
N LYS A 43 13.82 -22.70 -22.79
CA LYS A 43 14.80 -23.55 -23.49
C LYS A 43 15.40 -22.84 -24.69
N ASP A 44 14.54 -22.27 -25.52
CA ASP A 44 14.89 -21.49 -26.71
C ASP A 44 15.88 -20.36 -26.37
N LEU A 45 15.65 -19.65 -25.26
CA LEU A 45 16.52 -18.56 -24.82
C LEU A 45 17.83 -19.02 -24.19
N LEU A 46 17.84 -20.12 -23.42
CA LEU A 46 18.98 -20.51 -22.58
C LEU A 46 19.85 -21.64 -23.17
N GLU A 47 19.27 -22.69 -23.75
CA GLU A 47 20.01 -23.86 -24.26
C GLU A 47 21.08 -23.53 -25.31
N PRO A 48 20.90 -22.53 -26.21
CA PRO A 48 21.95 -22.13 -27.15
C PRO A 48 23.22 -21.57 -26.49
N HIS A 49 23.14 -21.21 -25.21
CA HIS A 49 24.18 -20.44 -24.52
C HIS A 49 24.66 -21.07 -23.20
N ILE A 50 23.87 -21.96 -22.61
CA ILE A 50 24.12 -22.63 -21.34
C ILE A 50 23.70 -24.09 -21.47
N ALA A 51 24.52 -25.02 -20.97
CA ALA A 51 24.10 -26.42 -20.82
C ALA A 51 23.03 -26.50 -19.71
N LEU A 52 21.76 -26.60 -20.13
CA LEU A 52 20.60 -26.56 -19.24
C LEU A 52 20.12 -27.99 -18.93
N ALA A 53 20.10 -28.34 -17.64
CA ALA A 53 19.42 -29.55 -17.16
C ALA A 53 18.06 -29.17 -16.58
N ILE A 54 17.00 -29.87 -16.94
CA ILE A 54 15.62 -29.53 -16.56
C ILE A 54 15.10 -30.55 -15.57
N TYR A 55 14.58 -30.07 -14.43
CA TYR A 55 14.04 -30.84 -13.32
C TYR A 55 12.61 -30.39 -13.05
N PRO A 56 11.60 -31.04 -13.65
CA PRO A 56 10.21 -30.71 -13.37
C PRO A 56 9.77 -31.21 -11.99
N THR A 57 9.11 -30.37 -11.20
CA THR A 57 8.49 -30.79 -9.93
C THR A 57 7.24 -31.64 -10.20
N SER A 58 6.88 -32.49 -9.25
CA SER A 58 5.62 -33.23 -9.24
C SER A 58 4.96 -33.14 -7.86
N VAL A 59 3.83 -33.81 -7.66
CA VAL A 59 3.16 -33.90 -6.35
C VAL A 59 4.05 -34.66 -5.34
N GLU A 60 4.82 -35.62 -5.83
CA GLU A 60 5.67 -36.51 -5.03
C GLU A 60 7.10 -35.96 -4.85
N VAL A 61 7.55 -35.10 -5.78
CA VAL A 61 8.92 -34.60 -5.82
C VAL A 61 8.94 -33.07 -5.83
N GLY A 62 9.28 -32.51 -4.67
CA GLY A 62 9.41 -31.07 -4.46
C GLY A 62 10.67 -30.46 -5.07
N ALA A 63 10.70 -29.13 -5.11
CA ALA A 63 11.82 -28.35 -5.63
C ALA A 63 13.06 -28.47 -4.74
N GLU A 64 12.88 -28.65 -3.42
CA GLU A 64 14.00 -28.87 -2.48
C GLU A 64 14.84 -30.11 -2.89
N GLN A 65 14.18 -31.25 -3.09
CA GLN A 65 14.83 -32.51 -3.45
C GLN A 65 15.56 -32.40 -4.79
N LEU A 66 14.92 -31.84 -5.81
CA LEU A 66 15.51 -31.67 -7.13
C LEU A 66 16.70 -30.71 -7.12
N THR A 67 16.66 -29.68 -6.25
CA THR A 67 17.78 -28.77 -6.05
C THR A 67 18.98 -29.50 -5.47
N ARG A 68 18.79 -30.34 -4.44
CA ARG A 68 19.87 -31.16 -3.87
C ARG A 68 20.47 -32.11 -4.91
N GLU A 69 19.64 -32.73 -5.75
CA GLU A 69 20.10 -33.59 -6.84
C GLU A 69 20.91 -32.82 -7.89
N ALA A 70 20.44 -31.64 -8.29
CA ALA A 70 21.14 -30.77 -9.24
C ALA A 70 22.50 -30.32 -8.72
N ILE A 71 22.59 -29.95 -7.43
CA ILE A 71 23.85 -29.60 -6.76
C ILE A 71 24.81 -30.79 -6.77
N ALA A 72 24.34 -32.00 -6.43
CA ALA A 72 25.16 -33.21 -6.45
C ALA A 72 25.72 -33.54 -7.85
N LYS A 73 25.00 -33.15 -8.91
CA LYS A 73 25.44 -33.26 -10.32
C LYS A 73 26.34 -32.10 -10.79
N GLY A 74 26.70 -31.19 -9.88
CA GLY A 74 27.67 -30.12 -10.13
C GLY A 74 27.11 -28.91 -10.86
N ALA A 75 25.86 -28.54 -10.58
CA ALA A 75 25.27 -27.30 -11.08
C ALA A 75 26.07 -26.07 -10.63
N GLU A 76 26.33 -25.14 -11.57
CA GLU A 76 27.00 -23.86 -11.28
C GLU A 76 26.00 -22.72 -11.03
N LEU A 77 24.75 -22.93 -11.45
CA LEU A 77 23.61 -22.04 -11.30
C LEU A 77 22.35 -22.90 -11.12
N ILE A 78 21.50 -22.55 -10.16
CA ILE A 78 20.16 -23.12 -10.03
C ILE A 78 19.13 -22.05 -10.42
N ILE A 79 18.21 -22.41 -11.30
CA ILE A 79 17.13 -21.54 -11.77
C ILE A 79 15.81 -22.07 -11.21
N ALA A 80 15.16 -21.32 -10.32
CA ALA A 80 13.82 -21.60 -9.83
C ALA A 80 12.78 -20.99 -10.78
N SER A 81 11.95 -21.82 -11.41
CA SER A 81 10.88 -21.37 -12.30
C SER A 81 9.52 -21.77 -11.77
N GLY A 82 8.89 -20.84 -11.05
CA GLY A 82 7.64 -21.05 -10.32
C GLY A 82 7.20 -19.80 -9.56
N GLY A 83 6.33 -19.98 -8.56
CA GLY A 83 5.95 -18.93 -7.61
C GLY A 83 6.81 -18.93 -6.35
N ASP A 84 6.42 -18.14 -5.36
CA ASP A 84 7.21 -17.92 -4.14
C ASP A 84 7.51 -19.22 -3.37
N GLY A 85 6.58 -20.18 -3.30
CA GLY A 85 6.84 -21.48 -2.66
C GLY A 85 7.96 -22.28 -3.36
N THR A 86 7.97 -22.32 -4.69
CA THR A 86 9.06 -22.95 -5.45
C THR A 86 10.39 -22.23 -5.23
N VAL A 87 10.36 -20.89 -5.20
CA VAL A 87 11.57 -20.08 -4.93
C VAL A 87 12.08 -20.34 -3.50
N SER A 88 11.20 -20.40 -2.51
CA SER A 88 11.53 -20.65 -1.11
C SER A 88 12.16 -22.04 -0.91
N GLU A 89 11.55 -23.08 -1.49
CA GLU A 89 12.12 -24.44 -1.45
C GLU A 89 13.53 -24.49 -2.07
N VAL A 90 13.73 -23.90 -3.25
CA VAL A 90 15.05 -23.87 -3.89
C VAL A 90 16.05 -23.06 -3.06
N ALA A 91 15.65 -21.87 -2.61
CA ALA A 91 16.52 -20.99 -1.83
C ALA A 91 16.93 -21.63 -0.51
N SER A 92 16.04 -22.35 0.18
CA SER A 92 16.34 -23.03 1.43
C SER A 92 17.53 -23.99 1.34
N VAL A 93 17.73 -24.61 0.16
CA VAL A 93 18.87 -25.50 -0.12
C VAL A 93 20.13 -24.71 -0.45
N LEU A 94 19.99 -23.53 -1.06
CA LEU A 94 21.09 -22.69 -1.52
C LEU A 94 21.65 -21.74 -0.46
N ILE A 95 20.89 -21.47 0.59
CA ILE A 95 21.35 -20.68 1.76
C ILE A 95 22.66 -21.28 2.30
N GLY A 96 23.67 -20.43 2.44
CA GLY A 96 25.01 -20.80 2.90
C GLY A 96 25.89 -21.44 1.81
N THR A 97 25.38 -21.63 0.59
CA THR A 97 26.17 -22.10 -0.56
C THR A 97 26.71 -20.93 -1.39
N LYS A 98 27.61 -21.23 -2.33
CA LYS A 98 28.10 -20.24 -3.33
C LYS A 98 27.42 -20.38 -4.69
N ILE A 99 26.42 -21.24 -4.80
CA ILE A 99 25.71 -21.51 -6.06
C ILE A 99 24.62 -20.45 -6.18
N PRO A 100 24.65 -19.59 -7.22
CA PRO A 100 23.64 -18.55 -7.35
C PRO A 100 22.26 -19.13 -7.63
N LEU A 101 21.25 -18.46 -7.09
CA LEU A 101 19.85 -18.63 -7.44
C LEU A 101 19.47 -17.64 -8.56
N ALA A 102 18.88 -18.13 -9.64
CA ALA A 102 18.13 -17.30 -10.57
C ALA A 102 16.63 -17.58 -10.42
N VAL A 103 15.80 -16.55 -10.57
CA VAL A 103 14.34 -16.69 -10.48
C VAL A 103 13.73 -16.37 -11.84
N ILE A 104 12.93 -17.30 -12.35
CA ILE A 104 12.02 -17.07 -13.48
C ILE A 104 10.60 -17.05 -12.89
N PRO A 105 10.07 -15.87 -12.55
CA PRO A 105 8.81 -15.76 -11.82
C PRO A 105 7.64 -16.19 -12.71
N ARG A 106 6.92 -17.22 -12.25
CA ARG A 106 5.72 -17.76 -12.91
C ARG A 106 4.55 -17.90 -11.93
N GLY A 107 4.68 -17.42 -10.70
CA GLY A 107 3.62 -17.39 -9.71
C GLY A 107 2.67 -16.21 -9.88
N THR A 108 1.67 -16.11 -9.01
CA THR A 108 0.71 -15.00 -9.00
C THR A 108 1.29 -13.76 -8.30
N ALA A 109 1.95 -13.94 -7.15
CA ALA A 109 2.49 -12.82 -6.36
C ALA A 109 3.95 -12.51 -6.75
N ASN A 110 4.81 -13.53 -6.80
CA ASN A 110 6.25 -13.37 -7.08
C ASN A 110 6.90 -12.34 -6.15
N ALA A 111 6.49 -12.37 -4.88
CA ALA A 111 6.90 -11.42 -3.85
C ALA A 111 8.42 -11.32 -3.71
N PHE A 112 9.16 -12.43 -3.82
CA PHE A 112 10.63 -12.40 -3.76
C PHE A 112 11.26 -11.66 -4.94
N ALA A 113 10.80 -11.93 -6.16
CA ALA A 113 11.29 -11.22 -7.35
C ALA A 113 10.94 -9.73 -7.29
N ASN A 114 9.72 -9.39 -6.89
CA ASN A 114 9.26 -8.01 -6.78
C ASN A 114 9.97 -7.25 -5.65
N GLY A 115 10.14 -7.86 -4.48
CA GLY A 115 10.78 -7.23 -3.31
C GLY A 115 12.26 -6.91 -3.54
N LEU A 116 12.97 -7.73 -4.32
CA LEU A 116 14.36 -7.49 -4.69
C LEU A 116 14.54 -6.71 -5.99
N GLY A 117 13.46 -6.36 -6.68
CA GLY A 117 13.52 -5.71 -8.00
C GLY A 117 14.20 -6.58 -9.06
N LEU A 118 13.99 -7.90 -9.02
CA LEU A 118 14.48 -8.86 -10.01
C LEU A 118 13.62 -8.81 -11.29
N PRO A 119 14.11 -9.39 -12.40
CA PRO A 119 13.31 -9.59 -13.61
C PRO A 119 11.94 -10.22 -13.33
N THR A 120 10.88 -9.67 -13.94
CA THR A 120 9.48 -10.09 -13.69
C THR A 120 8.86 -10.87 -14.84
N THR A 121 9.56 -10.97 -15.98
CA THR A 121 9.16 -11.76 -17.14
C THR A 121 10.16 -12.87 -17.44
N ILE A 122 9.74 -13.90 -18.19
CA ILE A 122 10.59 -15.02 -18.58
C ILE A 122 11.78 -14.52 -19.40
N GLU A 123 11.52 -13.64 -20.35
CA GLU A 123 12.51 -13.08 -21.27
C GLU A 123 13.56 -12.25 -20.50
N GLU A 124 13.12 -11.33 -19.64
CA GLU A 124 14.03 -10.53 -18.82
C GLU A 124 14.86 -11.40 -17.88
N ALA A 125 14.25 -12.42 -17.26
CA ALA A 125 14.96 -13.33 -16.37
C ALA A 125 16.03 -14.15 -17.13
N CYS A 126 15.70 -14.65 -18.33
CA CYS A 126 16.67 -15.34 -19.17
C CYS A 126 17.81 -14.41 -19.61
N ILE A 127 17.50 -13.15 -19.96
CA ILE A 127 18.52 -12.15 -20.31
C ILE A 127 19.45 -11.89 -19.11
N ALA A 128 18.90 -11.69 -17.91
CA ALA A 128 19.70 -11.48 -16.69
C ALA A 128 20.59 -12.69 -16.36
N ILE A 129 20.07 -13.91 -16.49
CA ILE A 129 20.84 -15.16 -16.37
C ILE A 129 22.01 -15.18 -17.35
N LEU A 130 21.77 -14.80 -18.61
CA LEU A 130 22.79 -14.79 -19.66
C LEU A 130 23.83 -13.67 -19.49
N GLN A 131 23.47 -12.55 -18.87
CA GLN A 131 24.39 -11.47 -18.47
C GLN A 131 25.21 -11.88 -17.23
N GLY A 132 24.63 -12.67 -16.34
CA GLY A 132 25.29 -13.30 -15.21
C GLY A 132 25.66 -12.37 -14.06
N ALA A 133 25.01 -11.21 -13.96
CA ALA A 133 25.18 -10.33 -12.82
C ALA A 133 24.51 -10.93 -11.58
N THR A 134 25.18 -10.82 -10.44
CA THR A 134 24.69 -11.37 -9.17
C THR A 134 24.87 -10.36 -8.04
N LEU A 135 23.93 -10.37 -7.10
CA LEU A 135 24.03 -9.71 -5.80
C LEU A 135 24.00 -10.76 -4.68
N THR A 136 24.56 -10.44 -3.52
CA THR A 136 24.48 -11.31 -2.34
C THR A 136 23.56 -10.64 -1.34
N ILE A 137 22.58 -11.38 -0.85
CA ILE A 137 21.61 -10.93 0.14
C ILE A 137 21.76 -11.71 1.43
N ASP A 138 21.23 -11.11 2.47
CA ASP A 138 20.87 -11.74 3.72
C ASP A 138 19.58 -12.55 3.53
N THR A 139 19.48 -13.63 4.30
CA THR A 139 18.21 -14.33 4.54
C THR A 139 17.94 -14.34 6.02
N ALA A 140 16.73 -14.66 6.43
CA ALA A 140 16.41 -14.83 7.83
C ALA A 140 16.07 -16.28 8.16
N ARG A 141 15.99 -16.56 9.47
CA ARG A 141 15.52 -17.82 10.01
C ARG A 141 14.54 -17.53 11.13
N CYS A 142 13.41 -18.23 11.14
CA CYS A 142 12.49 -18.27 12.26
C CYS A 142 12.59 -19.65 12.89
N ASN A 143 13.14 -19.72 14.11
CA ASN A 143 13.57 -20.95 14.76
C ASN A 143 14.51 -21.75 13.83
N ASP A 144 14.05 -22.86 13.24
CA ASP A 144 14.83 -23.68 12.30
C ASP A 144 14.38 -23.54 10.84
N ARG A 145 13.38 -22.70 10.54
CA ARG A 145 12.83 -22.51 9.20
C ARG A 145 13.47 -21.29 8.53
N ALA A 146 13.91 -21.46 7.29
CA ALA A 146 14.35 -20.34 6.46
C ALA A 146 13.19 -19.37 6.20
N MET A 147 13.51 -18.09 6.12
CA MET A 147 12.59 -16.99 5.82
C MET A 147 13.28 -16.06 4.84
N LEU A 148 12.70 -15.91 3.66
CA LEU A 148 13.24 -15.00 2.64
C LEU A 148 12.64 -13.61 2.74
N LEU A 149 11.33 -13.55 2.97
CA LEU A 149 10.55 -12.33 2.90
C LEU A 149 10.31 -11.78 4.30
N LEU A 150 9.29 -12.31 4.98
CA LEU A 150 8.80 -11.76 6.23
C LEU A 150 8.00 -12.80 6.99
N ALA A 151 7.84 -12.52 8.28
CA ALA A 151 6.92 -13.21 9.15
C ALA A 151 5.91 -12.23 9.74
N GLY A 152 4.66 -12.68 9.82
CA GLY A 152 3.58 -11.96 10.45
C GLY A 152 3.12 -12.65 11.72
N ILE A 153 2.84 -11.88 12.76
CA ILE A 153 2.33 -12.36 14.06
C ILE A 153 1.02 -11.65 14.39
N GLY A 154 0.03 -12.44 14.81
CA GLY A 154 -1.32 -11.95 15.13
C GLY A 154 -2.12 -11.75 13.85
N PHE A 155 -2.58 -10.52 13.62
CA PHE A 155 -3.44 -10.18 12.48
C PHE A 155 -2.99 -10.76 11.13
N GLU A 156 -1.72 -10.62 10.78
CA GLU A 156 -1.19 -11.12 9.51
C GLU A 156 -1.28 -12.64 9.37
N ALA A 157 -1.20 -13.37 10.49
CA ALA A 157 -1.29 -14.83 10.47
C ALA A 157 -2.75 -15.32 10.30
N GLU A 158 -3.72 -14.58 10.85
CA GLU A 158 -5.15 -14.91 10.71
C GLU A 158 -5.68 -14.61 9.30
N THR A 159 -5.04 -13.73 8.54
CA THR A 159 -5.44 -13.38 7.16
C THR A 159 -5.10 -14.42 6.09
N VAL A 160 -4.31 -15.45 6.40
CA VAL A 160 -3.93 -16.49 5.41
C VAL A 160 -5.10 -17.43 5.07
N GLN A 161 -6.22 -17.42 5.82
CA GLN A 161 -7.29 -18.39 5.60
C GLN A 161 -8.37 -18.03 4.58
N GLU A 162 -8.58 -16.79 4.16
CA GLU A 162 -9.68 -16.49 3.21
C GLU A 162 -9.33 -15.29 2.33
N ALA A 163 -8.69 -15.55 1.19
CA ALA A 163 -8.54 -14.58 0.11
C ALA A 163 -9.37 -15.02 -1.09
N ASP A 164 -10.51 -14.35 -1.28
CA ASP A 164 -11.49 -14.69 -2.30
C ASP A 164 -10.89 -14.55 -3.71
N ARG A 165 -10.81 -15.67 -4.43
CA ARG A 165 -10.17 -15.78 -5.75
C ARG A 165 -10.80 -14.85 -6.80
N LYS A 166 -12.03 -14.38 -6.58
CA LYS A 166 -12.77 -13.51 -7.50
C LYS A 166 -12.36 -12.04 -7.41
N LEU A 167 -12.09 -11.50 -6.22
CA LEU A 167 -11.72 -10.09 -6.03
C LEU A 167 -10.32 -9.77 -6.62
N LYS A 168 -9.43 -10.79 -6.68
CA LYS A 168 -8.08 -10.68 -7.25
C LYS A 168 -8.05 -10.38 -8.75
N ASN A 169 -9.07 -10.76 -9.49
CA ASN A 169 -9.08 -10.63 -10.96
C ASN A 169 -9.70 -9.31 -11.45
N GLU A 170 -10.42 -8.59 -10.59
CA GLU A 170 -11.22 -7.42 -10.98
C GLU A 170 -10.72 -6.09 -10.37
N PHE A 171 -9.95 -6.13 -9.27
CA PHE A 171 -9.54 -4.94 -8.50
C PHE A 171 -8.03 -4.84 -8.13
N GLY A 172 -7.19 -5.75 -8.65
CA GLY A 172 -5.73 -5.67 -8.49
C GLY A 172 -5.22 -5.60 -7.04
N ILE A 173 -4.11 -4.89 -6.81
CA ILE A 173 -3.45 -4.73 -5.49
C ILE A 173 -4.37 -4.09 -4.44
N LEU A 174 -5.28 -3.20 -4.84
CA LEU A 174 -6.20 -2.51 -3.95
C LEU A 174 -7.24 -3.45 -3.33
N ALA A 175 -7.65 -4.51 -4.03
CA ALA A 175 -8.50 -5.55 -3.44
C ALA A 175 -7.79 -6.29 -2.31
N TYR A 176 -6.48 -6.50 -2.41
CA TYR A 176 -5.69 -7.13 -1.35
C TYR A 176 -5.58 -6.22 -0.13
N ILE A 177 -5.37 -4.91 -0.37
CA ILE A 177 -5.33 -3.89 0.69
C ILE A 177 -6.70 -3.77 1.38
N LEU A 178 -7.78 -3.60 0.61
CA LEU A 178 -9.15 -3.48 1.15
C LEU A 178 -9.63 -4.74 1.86
N ALA A 179 -9.28 -5.94 1.36
CA ALA A 179 -9.56 -7.19 2.07
C ALA A 179 -8.78 -7.30 3.39
N GLY A 180 -7.55 -6.77 3.44
CA GLY A 180 -6.82 -6.59 4.69
C GLY A 180 -7.53 -5.61 5.62
N LEU A 181 -7.96 -4.45 5.12
CA LEU A 181 -8.61 -3.41 5.92
C LEU A 181 -9.94 -3.84 6.55
N ASP A 182 -10.77 -4.63 5.87
CA ASP A 182 -12.02 -5.18 6.43
C ASP A 182 -11.76 -6.07 7.66
N ARG A 183 -10.64 -6.80 7.64
CA ARG A 183 -10.22 -7.64 8.76
C ARG A 183 -9.64 -6.81 9.92
N LEU A 184 -9.10 -5.61 9.67
CA LEU A 184 -8.60 -4.72 10.73
C LEU A 184 -9.70 -4.27 11.71
N GLN A 185 -10.98 -4.32 11.30
CA GLN A 185 -12.10 -3.94 12.16
C GLN A 185 -12.34 -4.90 13.33
N ASN A 186 -11.76 -6.11 13.31
CA ASN A 186 -11.86 -7.13 14.36
C ASN A 186 -10.53 -7.35 15.11
N LEU A 187 -9.60 -6.39 15.05
CA LEU A 187 -8.32 -6.51 15.74
C LEU A 187 -8.52 -6.58 17.26
N VAL A 188 -8.13 -7.70 17.85
CA VAL A 188 -8.01 -7.85 19.29
C VAL A 188 -6.53 -7.62 19.66
N PRO A 189 -6.20 -6.54 20.37
CA PRO A 189 -4.84 -6.33 20.84
C PRO A 189 -4.39 -7.47 21.74
N PHE A 190 -3.12 -7.84 21.63
CA PHE A 190 -2.45 -8.81 22.48
C PHE A 190 -1.22 -8.17 23.12
N THR A 191 -0.82 -8.70 24.28
CA THR A 191 0.45 -8.29 24.90
C THR A 191 1.58 -8.97 24.14
N ALA A 192 2.51 -8.19 23.61
CA ALA A 192 3.74 -8.67 22.98
C ALA A 192 4.95 -8.24 23.81
N GLU A 193 5.76 -9.20 24.21
CA GLU A 193 7.09 -9.00 24.77
C GLU A 193 8.10 -9.24 23.67
N ILE A 194 8.85 -8.20 23.31
CA ILE A 194 9.84 -8.21 22.22
C ILE A 194 11.21 -7.96 22.85
N ALA A 195 12.15 -8.86 22.56
CA ALA A 195 13.53 -8.75 22.99
C ALA A 195 14.47 -8.81 21.78
N THR A 196 15.42 -7.90 21.74
CA THR A 196 16.52 -7.85 20.75
C THR A 196 17.86 -7.95 21.48
N GLU A 197 18.96 -7.87 20.74
CA GLU A 197 20.29 -7.79 21.35
C GLU A 197 20.51 -6.55 22.23
N ASN A 198 19.74 -5.47 22.03
CA ASN A 198 19.96 -4.17 22.67
C ASN A 198 18.90 -3.81 23.71
N GLU A 199 17.67 -4.29 23.52
CA GLU A 199 16.53 -3.85 24.33
C GLU A 199 15.49 -4.95 24.51
N LYS A 200 14.69 -4.78 25.56
CA LYS A 200 13.54 -5.62 25.84
C LYS A 200 12.40 -4.75 26.32
N PHE A 201 11.25 -4.89 25.68
CA PHE A 201 10.07 -4.10 26.00
C PHE A 201 8.79 -4.91 25.83
N THR A 202 7.71 -4.37 26.39
CA THR A 202 6.37 -4.96 26.32
C THR A 202 5.43 -3.92 25.76
N VAL A 203 4.58 -4.33 24.82
CA VAL A 203 3.65 -3.45 24.11
C VAL A 203 2.32 -4.17 23.87
N SER A 204 1.23 -3.42 23.88
CA SER A 204 -0.08 -3.90 23.42
C SER A 204 -0.14 -3.74 21.91
N ALA A 205 0.09 -4.83 21.17
CA ALA A 205 0.15 -4.85 19.72
C ALA A 205 -1.08 -5.51 19.11
N ALA A 206 -1.44 -5.10 17.91
CA ALA A 206 -2.44 -5.78 17.07
C ALA A 206 -1.79 -6.63 15.97
N ALA A 207 -0.57 -6.25 15.55
CA ALA A 207 0.26 -7.01 14.62
C ALA A 207 1.73 -6.74 14.92
N VAL A 208 2.56 -7.76 14.68
CA VAL A 208 4.01 -7.62 14.64
C VAL A 208 4.51 -8.27 13.36
N THR A 209 5.23 -7.51 12.54
CA THR A 209 5.83 -7.96 11.29
C THR A 209 7.34 -7.94 11.42
N VAL A 210 8.00 -9.03 11.05
CA VAL A 210 9.47 -9.14 11.02
C VAL A 210 9.89 -9.45 9.60
N ALA A 211 10.56 -8.52 8.93
CA ALA A 211 10.90 -8.60 7.51
C ALA A 211 12.42 -8.63 7.28
N ASN A 212 12.83 -9.46 6.33
CA ASN A 212 14.13 -9.42 5.66
C ASN A 212 14.00 -8.74 4.29
N ILE A 213 13.00 -9.15 3.51
CA ILE A 213 12.61 -8.56 2.23
C ILE A 213 11.11 -8.37 2.23
N ALA A 214 10.65 -7.17 1.91
CA ALA A 214 9.23 -6.90 1.76
C ALA A 214 8.94 -6.33 0.36
N PRO A 215 8.09 -6.97 -0.46
CA PRO A 215 7.56 -6.30 -1.62
C PRO A 215 6.75 -5.07 -1.19
N PRO A 216 6.62 -4.04 -2.04
CA PRO A 216 5.82 -2.84 -1.73
C PRO A 216 4.36 -3.15 -1.36
N THR A 217 3.84 -4.30 -1.79
CA THR A 217 2.50 -4.81 -1.47
C THR A 217 2.33 -5.22 0.00
N SER A 218 3.43 -5.49 0.71
CA SER A 218 3.43 -5.90 2.12
C SER A 218 3.46 -4.68 3.02
N ILE A 219 2.32 -3.99 3.11
CA ILE A 219 2.15 -2.69 3.78
C ILE A 219 2.67 -2.71 5.22
N LEU A 220 2.34 -3.75 6.00
CA LEU A 220 2.72 -3.83 7.41
C LEU A 220 4.24 -4.02 7.62
N ALA A 221 4.99 -4.37 6.57
CA ALA A 221 6.44 -4.45 6.61
C ALA A 221 7.15 -3.14 6.21
N GLN A 222 6.40 -2.07 5.91
CA GLN A 222 6.96 -0.81 5.42
C GLN A 222 7.23 0.22 6.53
N GLY A 223 7.18 -0.14 7.82
CA GLY A 223 7.35 0.83 8.93
C GLY A 223 8.65 1.64 8.87
N VAL A 224 9.73 1.04 8.38
CA VAL A 224 11.04 1.67 8.17
C VAL A 224 11.19 2.39 6.81
N GLY A 225 10.15 2.40 5.98
CA GLY A 225 10.12 2.96 4.63
C GLY A 225 10.68 2.05 3.53
N GLN A 226 11.79 1.33 3.77
CA GLN A 226 12.30 0.35 2.81
C GLN A 226 13.18 -0.72 3.48
N THR A 227 12.87 -1.98 3.20
CA THR A 227 13.73 -3.10 3.60
C THR A 227 15.06 -3.09 2.82
N LYS A 228 16.15 -3.43 3.50
CA LYS A 228 17.48 -3.52 2.89
C LYS A 228 17.96 -4.97 2.98
N PRO A 229 18.10 -5.67 1.85
CA PRO A 229 18.37 -7.11 1.87
C PRO A 229 19.84 -7.46 2.16
N ASP A 230 20.70 -6.49 2.49
CA ASP A 230 22.15 -6.67 2.62
C ASP A 230 22.79 -5.84 3.75
N ASP A 231 21.98 -5.34 4.70
CA ASP A 231 22.47 -4.53 5.84
C ASP A 231 22.70 -5.34 7.13
N GLY A 232 22.42 -6.65 7.10
CA GLY A 232 22.61 -7.57 8.21
C GLY A 232 21.61 -7.38 9.34
N LEU A 233 20.42 -6.82 9.06
CA LEU A 233 19.38 -6.55 10.04
C LEU A 233 18.00 -7.05 9.57
N LEU A 234 17.14 -7.36 10.52
CA LEU A 234 15.70 -7.55 10.32
C LEU A 234 14.99 -6.23 10.58
N ASP A 235 14.01 -5.91 9.75
CA ASP A 235 13.09 -4.81 9.95
C ASP A 235 11.86 -5.29 10.74
N VAL A 236 11.64 -4.73 11.92
CA VAL A 236 10.48 -5.05 12.77
C VAL A 236 9.52 -3.88 12.73
N THR A 237 8.26 -4.15 12.40
CA THR A 237 7.16 -3.18 12.47
C THR A 237 6.11 -3.69 13.46
N ILE A 238 5.65 -2.80 14.34
CA ILE A 238 4.70 -3.10 15.40
C ILE A 238 3.53 -2.15 15.24
N LEU A 239 2.33 -2.71 15.05
CA LEU A 239 1.11 -1.94 14.91
C LEU A 239 0.37 -1.90 16.26
N THR A 240 0.10 -0.70 16.77
CA THR A 240 -0.63 -0.45 18.02
C THR A 240 -1.85 0.45 17.77
N PRO A 241 -2.89 -0.03 17.07
CA PRO A 241 -4.08 0.78 16.81
C PRO A 241 -4.94 0.85 18.07
N SER A 242 -5.53 2.02 18.35
CA SER A 242 -6.51 2.18 19.44
C SER A 242 -7.92 1.84 18.98
N ASP A 243 -8.23 2.06 17.69
CA ASP A 243 -9.49 1.70 17.05
C ASP A 243 -9.36 1.40 15.53
N ALA A 244 -10.46 0.99 14.90
CA ALA A 244 -10.51 0.54 13.51
C ALA A 244 -10.32 1.67 12.47
N LEU A 245 -10.66 2.92 12.82
CA LEU A 245 -10.48 4.07 11.92
C LEU A 245 -9.00 4.49 11.89
N GLU A 246 -8.34 4.42 13.04
CA GLU A 246 -6.90 4.60 13.16
C GLU A 246 -6.13 3.48 12.45
N ALA A 247 -6.58 2.23 12.53
CA ALA A 247 -5.96 1.12 11.81
C ALA A 247 -5.93 1.34 10.28
N LEU A 248 -7.01 1.92 9.73
CA LEU A 248 -7.10 2.29 8.31
C LEU A 248 -6.16 3.45 7.96
N ALA A 249 -6.11 4.50 8.77
CA ALA A 249 -5.19 5.63 8.57
C ALA A 249 -3.72 5.17 8.60
N ASN A 250 -3.37 4.32 9.57
CA ASN A 250 -2.02 3.75 9.70
C ASN A 250 -1.64 2.85 8.51
N ALA A 251 -2.58 2.09 7.96
CA ALA A 251 -2.32 1.28 6.76
C ALA A 251 -2.06 2.14 5.51
N ILE A 252 -2.76 3.27 5.36
CA ILE A 252 -2.50 4.23 4.28
C ILE A 252 -1.12 4.86 4.45
N GLU A 253 -0.78 5.28 5.67
CA GLU A 253 0.52 5.90 5.96
C GLU A 253 1.70 4.92 5.76
N LEU A 254 1.54 3.65 6.13
CA LEU A 254 2.53 2.60 5.85
C LEU A 254 2.71 2.35 4.35
N PHE A 255 1.62 2.36 3.58
CA PHE A 255 1.69 2.21 2.14
C PHE A 255 2.42 3.41 1.50
N GLU A 256 2.10 4.63 1.93
CA GLU A 256 2.81 5.85 1.52
C GLU A 256 4.29 5.78 1.88
N SER A 257 4.63 5.37 3.11
CA SER A 257 5.99 5.18 3.61
C SER A 257 6.82 4.25 2.71
N GLY A 258 6.24 3.12 2.31
CA GLY A 258 6.86 2.16 1.37
C GLY A 258 7.09 2.74 -0.02
N LEU A 259 6.18 3.59 -0.52
CA LEU A 259 6.29 4.23 -1.83
C LEU A 259 7.32 5.37 -1.85
N ILE A 260 7.40 6.16 -0.78
CA ILE A 260 8.31 7.31 -0.69
C ILE A 260 9.68 6.95 -0.08
N HIS A 261 9.83 5.72 0.40
CA HIS A 261 11.03 5.19 1.08
C HIS A 261 11.47 6.02 2.29
N GLN A 262 10.51 6.52 3.06
CA GLN A 262 10.76 7.27 4.30
C GLN A 262 9.99 6.63 5.46
N PRO A 263 10.58 6.54 6.67
CA PRO A 263 9.87 6.03 7.83
C PRO A 263 8.59 6.84 8.13
N THR A 264 7.57 6.17 8.65
CA THR A 264 6.36 6.83 9.19
C THR A 264 6.68 7.63 10.46
N GLU A 265 5.95 8.72 10.68
CA GLU A 265 6.00 9.51 11.93
C GLU A 265 4.81 9.20 12.87
N SER A 266 3.95 8.24 12.51
CA SER A 266 2.78 7.86 13.29
C SER A 266 3.15 7.36 14.69
N HIS A 267 2.45 7.88 15.70
CA HIS A 267 2.60 7.43 17.08
C HIS A 267 2.02 6.01 17.34
N HIS A 268 1.35 5.42 16.34
CA HIS A 268 0.71 4.09 16.45
C HIS A 268 1.49 2.99 15.73
N ILE A 269 2.64 3.34 15.15
CA ILE A 269 3.53 2.41 14.47
C ILE A 269 4.90 2.51 15.13
N GLY A 270 5.29 1.43 15.80
CA GLY A 270 6.66 1.25 16.27
C GLY A 270 7.47 0.55 15.20
N TYR A 271 8.73 0.93 15.03
CA TYR A 271 9.67 0.17 14.21
C TYR A 271 11.05 0.14 14.84
N LEU A 272 11.78 -0.94 14.56
CA LEU A 272 13.18 -1.10 14.95
C LEU A 272 13.89 -2.02 13.97
N ARG A 273 15.23 -2.02 14.06
CA ARG A 273 16.08 -2.97 13.34
C ARG A 273 16.94 -3.75 14.30
N ALA A 274 17.04 -5.05 14.09
CA ALA A 274 17.80 -5.93 14.98
C ALA A 274 18.33 -7.16 14.24
N LYS A 275 19.42 -7.74 14.74
CA LYS A 275 19.97 -8.99 14.19
C LYS A 275 19.18 -10.21 14.64
N GLN A 276 18.66 -10.16 15.87
CA GLN A 276 17.84 -11.20 16.45
C GLN A 276 16.63 -10.58 17.13
N VAL A 277 15.46 -11.19 16.96
CA VAL A 277 14.19 -10.72 17.54
C VAL A 277 13.48 -11.92 18.18
N GLN A 278 13.32 -11.89 19.50
CA GLN A 278 12.50 -12.86 20.23
C GLN A 278 11.14 -12.24 20.51
N VAL A 279 10.07 -12.94 20.15
CA VAL A 279 8.69 -12.47 20.34
C VAL A 279 7.92 -13.49 21.16
N THR A 280 7.40 -13.05 22.30
CA THR A 280 6.48 -13.82 23.15
C THR A 280 5.18 -13.05 23.28
N THR A 281 4.04 -13.70 23.12
CA THR A 281 2.74 -13.01 23.24
C THR A 281 1.82 -13.68 24.25
N ASN A 282 0.90 -12.88 24.79
CA ASN A 282 -0.20 -13.35 25.61
C ASN A 282 -1.53 -12.74 25.12
N PRO A 283 -2.50 -13.56 24.65
CA PRO A 283 -2.38 -15.01 24.44
C PRO A 283 -1.37 -15.35 23.31
N PRO A 284 -0.91 -16.61 23.21
CA PRO A 284 -0.08 -17.05 22.09
C PRO A 284 -0.74 -16.73 20.75
N GLN A 285 0.01 -16.07 19.86
CA GLN A 285 -0.46 -15.64 18.54
C GLN A 285 0.07 -16.55 17.44
N ALA A 286 -0.71 -16.68 16.37
CA ALA A 286 -0.29 -17.37 15.15
C ALA A 286 0.86 -16.65 14.46
N ILE A 287 1.72 -17.45 13.82
CA ILE A 287 2.88 -17.00 13.06
C ILE A 287 2.74 -17.50 11.63
N THR A 288 2.93 -16.60 10.66
CA THR A 288 3.18 -16.95 9.26
C THR A 288 4.62 -16.63 8.90
N ILE A 289 5.22 -17.43 8.02
CA ILE A 289 6.54 -17.19 7.42
C ILE A 289 6.36 -17.29 5.92
N ASP A 290 6.76 -16.25 5.18
CA ASP A 290 6.65 -16.19 3.72
C ASP A 290 5.24 -16.54 3.19
N GLY A 291 4.20 -16.27 4.00
CA GLY A 291 2.80 -16.55 3.69
C GLY A 291 2.28 -17.94 4.10
N GLU A 292 3.10 -18.78 4.74
CA GLU A 292 2.71 -20.09 5.25
C GLU A 292 2.63 -20.14 6.78
N MET A 293 1.67 -20.90 7.31
CA MET A 293 1.54 -21.09 8.76
C MET A 293 2.77 -21.81 9.35
N ALA A 294 3.32 -21.25 10.42
CA ALA A 294 4.55 -21.72 11.06
C ALA A 294 4.40 -22.12 12.52
N GLY A 295 3.25 -21.84 13.15
CA GLY A 295 2.95 -22.23 14.52
C GLY A 295 2.42 -21.07 15.35
N LEU A 296 2.73 -21.10 16.65
CA LEU A 296 2.35 -20.09 17.62
C LEU A 296 3.59 -19.54 18.33
N THR A 297 3.53 -18.31 18.83
CA THR A 297 4.55 -17.74 19.73
C THR A 297 4.66 -18.54 21.04
N PRO A 298 5.82 -18.55 21.73
CA PRO A 298 7.01 -17.74 21.50
C PRO A 298 7.84 -18.19 20.28
N THR A 299 8.56 -17.26 19.67
CA THR A 299 9.42 -17.53 18.52
C THR A 299 10.65 -16.64 18.48
N THR A 300 11.69 -17.07 17.77
CA THR A 300 12.92 -16.31 17.56
C THR A 300 13.20 -16.15 16.06
N PHE A 301 13.47 -14.92 15.65
CA PHE A 301 13.94 -14.57 14.31
C PHE A 301 15.40 -14.17 14.34
N GLU A 302 16.18 -14.63 13.37
CA GLU A 302 17.61 -14.35 13.26
C GLU A 302 17.96 -14.04 11.81
N ILE A 303 18.72 -12.97 11.60
CA ILE A 303 19.34 -12.69 10.31
C ILE A 303 20.50 -13.66 10.06
N VAL A 304 20.67 -14.07 8.80
CA VAL A 304 21.78 -14.87 8.29
C VAL A 304 22.47 -14.02 7.22
N PRO A 305 23.52 -13.27 7.58
CA PRO A 305 24.11 -12.30 6.67
C PRO A 305 24.80 -12.94 5.46
N ALA A 306 24.68 -12.29 4.30
CA ALA A 306 25.32 -12.63 3.04
C ALA A 306 25.19 -14.12 2.67
N SER A 307 24.02 -14.69 2.93
CA SER A 307 23.78 -16.14 2.91
C SER A 307 23.31 -16.66 1.55
N LEU A 308 22.79 -15.80 0.68
CA LEU A 308 22.24 -16.22 -0.62
C LEU A 308 22.73 -15.31 -1.75
N THR A 309 23.33 -15.91 -2.78
CA THR A 309 23.68 -15.19 -4.01
C THR A 309 22.54 -15.31 -5.01
N VAL A 310 22.07 -14.18 -5.57
CA VAL A 310 20.92 -14.12 -6.48
C VAL A 310 21.32 -13.44 -7.79
N VAL A 311 20.88 -13.98 -8.93
CA VAL A 311 21.02 -13.35 -10.24
C VAL A 311 20.09 -12.14 -10.34
N THR A 312 20.62 -11.02 -10.80
CA THR A 312 19.88 -9.76 -10.95
C THR A 312 20.14 -9.09 -12.31
N PHE A 313 19.48 -7.96 -12.57
CA PHE A 313 19.77 -7.08 -13.71
C PHE A 313 21.23 -6.64 -13.69
N TYR A 314 21.87 -6.67 -14.88
CA TYR A 314 23.25 -6.23 -15.04
C TYR A 314 23.45 -4.77 -14.62
N GLU A 315 22.46 -3.92 -14.87
CA GLU A 315 22.45 -2.50 -14.55
C GLU A 315 22.46 -2.22 -13.05
N GLN A 316 21.91 -3.11 -12.22
CA GLN A 316 21.94 -2.96 -10.77
C GLN A 316 23.35 -3.14 -10.20
N VAL A 317 24.15 -4.01 -10.82
CA VAL A 317 25.54 -4.29 -10.39
C VAL A 317 26.53 -3.34 -11.06
N VAL A 318 26.23 -2.87 -12.28
CA VAL A 318 27.10 -1.99 -13.06
C VAL A 318 26.54 -0.58 -13.09
N GLN A 319 26.73 0.15 -11.98
CA GLN A 319 26.47 1.59 -11.93
C GLN A 319 27.73 2.37 -12.34
N LYS A 320 27.62 3.21 -13.38
CA LYS A 320 28.69 4.16 -13.77
C LYS A 320 28.09 5.54 -14.03
N ARG A 321 28.34 6.49 -13.13
CA ARG A 321 28.08 7.92 -13.39
C ARG A 321 29.39 8.61 -13.79
N LEU A 322 29.64 8.65 -15.10
CA LEU A 322 30.80 9.36 -15.67
C LEU A 322 30.42 10.67 -16.36
N ARG A 323 29.12 10.94 -16.55
CA ARG A 323 28.61 12.18 -17.14
C ARG A 323 28.82 13.36 -16.18
N GLY A 324 29.34 14.47 -16.70
CA GLY A 324 29.58 15.71 -15.95
C GLY A 324 31.01 15.91 -15.46
N LEU A 325 31.92 14.99 -15.77
CA LEU A 325 33.36 15.15 -15.49
C LEU A 325 34.03 15.91 -16.64
N LEU A 326 34.70 17.02 -16.31
CA LEU A 326 35.58 17.74 -17.25
C LEU A 326 36.82 16.87 -17.53
N ASP A 327 37.31 16.89 -18.77
CA ASP A 327 38.53 16.20 -19.23
C ASP A 327 38.53 14.66 -19.15
N LEU A 328 37.35 14.02 -19.13
CA LEU A 328 37.25 12.56 -19.20
C LEU A 328 37.78 12.02 -20.54
N THR A 329 38.92 11.32 -20.48
CA THR A 329 39.49 10.55 -21.60
C THR A 329 39.28 9.06 -21.35
N VAL A 330 38.53 8.40 -22.23
CA VAL A 330 38.29 6.94 -22.17
C VAL A 330 39.38 6.24 -23.00
N ALA A 331 40.29 5.52 -22.34
CA ALA A 331 41.23 4.62 -23.01
C ALA A 331 40.48 3.41 -23.58
N GLU A 332 41.00 2.83 -24.68
CA GLU A 332 40.35 1.78 -25.48
C GLU A 332 39.60 0.71 -24.66
N GLU A 333 38.41 0.37 -25.15
CA GLU A 333 37.50 -0.58 -24.53
C GLU A 333 38.14 -1.99 -24.53
N THR A 334 38.63 -2.42 -23.36
CA THR A 334 39.09 -3.81 -23.15
C THR A 334 38.05 -4.79 -23.67
N GLN A 335 38.46 -5.87 -24.36
CA GLN A 335 37.56 -6.89 -24.88
C GLN A 335 36.64 -7.44 -23.77
N VAL A 336 35.38 -7.03 -23.79
CA VAL A 336 34.31 -7.60 -22.97
C VAL A 336 33.79 -8.85 -23.68
N GLU A 337 33.55 -9.93 -22.95
CA GLU A 337 32.79 -11.06 -23.51
C GLU A 337 31.37 -10.59 -23.84
N VAL A 338 31.10 -10.43 -25.15
CA VAL A 338 29.80 -10.03 -25.66
C VAL A 338 29.07 -11.27 -26.17
N LEU A 339 27.93 -11.57 -25.54
CA LEU A 339 27.02 -12.61 -26.02
C LEU A 339 26.10 -12.04 -27.09
N VAL A 340 25.91 -12.76 -28.19
CA VAL A 340 24.91 -12.43 -29.21
C VAL A 340 23.73 -13.37 -29.03
N VAL A 341 22.62 -12.84 -28.52
CA VAL A 341 21.36 -13.58 -28.36
C VAL A 341 20.48 -13.31 -29.58
N LYS A 342 19.94 -14.36 -30.19
CA LYS A 342 19.05 -14.28 -31.36
C LYS A 342 17.58 -14.30 -30.92
N TYR A 343 17.05 -13.25 -30.29
CA TYR A 343 15.63 -13.20 -29.93
C TYR A 343 15.01 -11.80 -29.99
N TYR A 344 13.69 -11.82 -30.20
CA TYR A 344 12.72 -10.73 -30.25
C TYR A 344 13.10 -9.55 -29.36
N VAL A 345 13.51 -8.45 -29.98
CA VAL A 345 13.41 -7.13 -29.35
C VAL A 345 11.91 -6.91 -29.25
N PRO A 346 11.32 -6.93 -28.03
CA PRO A 346 9.93 -6.51 -27.92
C PRO A 346 9.88 -5.13 -28.56
N PRO A 347 8.98 -4.87 -29.51
CA PRO A 347 8.75 -3.49 -29.91
C PRO A 347 8.53 -2.78 -28.58
N LEU A 348 9.34 -1.74 -28.31
CA LEU A 348 9.04 -0.81 -27.25
C LEU A 348 7.61 -0.39 -27.55
N ASN A 349 6.67 -1.02 -26.85
CA ASN A 349 5.28 -0.96 -27.18
C ASN A 349 4.89 0.35 -26.56
N TRP A 350 5.17 1.44 -27.27
CA TRP A 350 5.00 2.79 -26.77
C TRP A 350 3.55 2.94 -26.31
N GLU A 351 2.61 2.30 -27.00
CA GLU A 351 1.24 2.15 -26.58
C GLU A 351 1.14 1.38 -25.27
N ARG A 352 1.77 0.23 -25.03
CA ARG A 352 1.69 -0.49 -23.74
C ARG A 352 2.48 0.15 -22.60
N THR A 353 3.56 0.89 -22.87
CA THR A 353 4.33 1.64 -21.86
C THR A 353 3.60 2.94 -21.51
N LEU A 354 3.08 3.69 -22.49
CA LEU A 354 2.18 4.82 -22.22
C LEU A 354 0.83 4.35 -21.69
N THR A 355 0.28 3.20 -22.10
CA THR A 355 -0.95 2.65 -21.53
C THR A 355 -0.69 2.10 -20.14
N LYS A 356 0.49 1.55 -19.83
CA LYS A 356 0.86 1.22 -18.44
C LYS A 356 0.99 2.48 -17.60
N VAL A 357 1.68 3.51 -18.07
CA VAL A 357 1.85 4.77 -17.33
C VAL A 357 0.52 5.54 -17.22
N ILE A 358 -0.29 5.59 -18.29
CA ILE A 358 -1.61 6.23 -18.33
C ILE A 358 -2.64 5.40 -17.57
N ALA A 359 -2.61 4.06 -17.63
CA ALA A 359 -3.48 3.21 -16.82
C ALA A 359 -3.03 3.18 -15.37
N GLU A 360 -1.73 3.24 -15.04
CA GLU A 360 -1.28 3.44 -13.65
C GLU A 360 -1.75 4.80 -13.16
N ILE A 361 -1.58 5.88 -13.94
CA ILE A 361 -2.08 7.21 -13.54
C ILE A 361 -3.62 7.24 -13.48
N ALA A 362 -4.34 6.62 -14.41
CA ALA A 362 -5.79 6.64 -14.48
C ALA A 362 -6.45 5.67 -13.49
N GLU A 363 -5.92 4.46 -13.29
CA GLU A 363 -6.35 3.54 -12.23
C GLU A 363 -6.01 4.14 -10.87
N THR A 364 -4.82 4.71 -10.68
CA THR A 364 -4.49 5.40 -9.42
C THR A 364 -5.44 6.56 -9.20
N SER A 365 -5.74 7.39 -10.21
CA SER A 365 -6.62 8.56 -10.07
C SER A 365 -8.10 8.20 -9.92
N ILE A 366 -8.60 7.19 -10.66
CA ILE A 366 -9.99 6.72 -10.58
C ILE A 366 -10.20 5.94 -9.29
N ALA A 367 -9.24 5.13 -8.86
CA ALA A 367 -9.27 4.48 -7.56
C ALA A 367 -9.16 5.51 -6.44
N TRP A 368 -8.28 6.52 -6.54
CA TRP A 368 -8.25 7.62 -5.56
C TRP A 368 -9.60 8.32 -5.48
N TRP A 369 -10.25 8.56 -6.62
CA TRP A 369 -11.52 9.27 -6.68
C TRP A 369 -12.71 8.44 -6.19
N GLU A 370 -12.77 7.14 -6.53
CA GLU A 370 -13.79 6.22 -6.00
C GLU A 370 -13.57 5.92 -4.51
N THR A 371 -12.32 5.77 -4.07
CA THR A 371 -11.96 5.59 -2.65
C THR A 371 -12.30 6.86 -1.86
N PHE A 372 -11.95 8.04 -2.36
CA PHE A 372 -12.32 9.31 -1.74
C PHE A 372 -13.85 9.48 -1.69
N ARG A 373 -14.56 9.19 -2.78
CA ARG A 373 -16.02 9.27 -2.86
C ARG A 373 -16.71 8.30 -1.90
N ARG A 374 -16.24 7.05 -1.80
CA ARG A 374 -16.82 6.04 -0.88
C ARG A 374 -16.47 6.32 0.57
N ALA A 375 -15.23 6.67 0.88
CA ALA A 375 -14.83 7.12 2.21
C ALA A 375 -15.67 8.34 2.65
N SER A 376 -15.97 9.26 1.74
CA SER A 376 -16.85 10.41 2.02
C SER A 376 -18.30 10.00 2.32
N ILE A 377 -18.81 8.96 1.65
CA ILE A 377 -20.16 8.43 1.88
C ILE A 377 -20.22 7.65 3.20
N GLU A 378 -19.24 6.77 3.47
CA GLU A 378 -19.19 5.97 4.70
C GLU A 378 -18.92 6.82 5.95
N VAL A 379 -17.99 7.79 5.87
CA VAL A 379 -17.80 8.78 6.95
C VAL A 379 -19.08 9.60 7.16
N GLY A 380 -19.79 9.95 6.07
CA GLY A 380 -21.10 10.57 6.15
C GLY A 380 -22.14 9.71 6.87
N GLU A 381 -22.26 8.43 6.53
CA GLU A 381 -23.22 7.50 7.13
C GLU A 381 -22.87 7.14 8.59
N LEU A 382 -21.58 6.98 8.92
CA LEU A 382 -21.08 6.78 10.28
C LEU A 382 -21.32 8.01 11.15
N LEU A 383 -21.08 9.22 10.63
CA LEU A 383 -21.41 10.47 11.32
C LEU A 383 -22.93 10.61 11.50
N ILE A 384 -23.75 10.24 10.52
CA ILE A 384 -25.22 10.27 10.64
C ILE A 384 -25.72 9.25 11.66
N LYS A 385 -25.16 8.03 11.69
CA LYS A 385 -25.48 7.00 12.69
C LYS A 385 -25.03 7.40 14.09
N SER A 386 -23.80 7.90 14.23
CA SER A 386 -23.26 8.41 15.49
C SER A 386 -24.08 9.59 16.01
N LEU A 387 -24.49 10.51 15.12
CA LEU A 387 -25.37 11.61 15.46
C LEU A 387 -26.76 11.11 15.89
N HIS A 388 -27.34 10.12 15.20
CA HIS A 388 -28.62 9.51 15.60
C HIS A 388 -28.53 8.80 16.95
N GLN A 389 -27.46 8.04 17.21
CA GLN A 389 -27.24 7.36 18.49
C GLN A 389 -27.01 8.35 19.62
N THR A 390 -26.24 9.41 19.38
CA THR A 390 -26.01 10.49 20.34
C THR A 390 -27.32 11.25 20.61
N LEU A 391 -28.10 11.58 19.59
CA LEU A 391 -29.40 12.24 19.75
C LEU A 391 -30.43 11.35 20.46
N ALA A 392 -30.43 10.04 20.21
CA ALA A 392 -31.28 9.08 20.90
C ALA A 392 -30.87 8.92 22.38
N ALA A 393 -29.56 8.87 22.68
CA ALA A 393 -29.06 8.82 24.04
C ALA A 393 -29.35 10.12 24.82
N VAL A 394 -29.25 11.28 24.14
CA VAL A 394 -29.64 12.58 24.70
C VAL A 394 -31.15 12.65 24.94
N ALA A 395 -31.99 12.18 24.00
CA ALA A 395 -33.44 12.13 24.19
C ALA A 395 -33.84 11.22 25.37
N THR A 396 -33.21 10.05 25.48
CA THR A 396 -33.45 9.13 26.61
C THR A 396 -32.99 9.72 27.94
N SER A 397 -31.87 10.45 27.95
CA SER A 397 -31.38 11.16 29.14
C SER A 397 -32.28 12.34 29.52
N ILE A 398 -32.86 13.04 28.54
CA ILE A 398 -33.84 14.12 28.75
C ILE A 398 -35.16 13.56 29.30
N ASP A 399 -35.63 12.40 28.82
CA ASP A 399 -36.83 11.75 29.35
C ASP A 399 -36.62 11.26 30.79
N GLN A 400 -35.46 10.66 31.09
CA GLN A 400 -35.09 10.26 32.45
C GLN A 400 -34.91 11.46 33.40
N LEU A 401 -34.33 12.56 32.92
CA LEU A 401 -34.25 13.82 33.66
C LEU A 401 -35.64 14.41 33.88
N GLY A 402 -36.50 14.39 32.87
CA GLY A 402 -37.89 14.85 32.91
C GLY A 402 -38.74 14.09 33.92
N GLU A 403 -38.65 12.75 33.96
CA GLU A 403 -39.34 11.93 34.97
C GLU A 403 -38.78 12.19 36.38
N SER A 404 -37.47 12.40 36.54
CA SER A 404 -36.86 12.71 37.84
C SER A 404 -37.20 14.12 38.35
N LEU A 405 -37.36 15.10 37.44
CA LEU A 405 -37.70 16.50 37.73
C LEU A 405 -39.21 16.69 37.99
N LEU A 406 -40.07 15.94 37.31
CA LEU A 406 -41.52 15.93 37.52
C LEU A 406 -41.91 15.32 38.88
N LEU A 407 -41.13 14.36 39.38
CA LEU A 407 -41.34 13.73 40.69
C LEU A 407 -40.80 14.57 41.86
N SER A 408 -39.78 15.41 41.63
CA SER A 408 -39.11 16.17 42.70
C SER A 408 -39.73 17.53 42.99
N ASN A 409 -40.28 18.24 42.00
CA ASN A 409 -40.62 19.67 42.16
C ASN A 409 -42.09 20.07 41.94
N ARG A 410 -43.04 19.13 42.09
CA ARG A 410 -44.47 19.42 41.87
C ARG A 410 -45.07 20.44 42.85
N ALA A 411 -44.46 20.66 44.01
CA ALA A 411 -44.95 21.61 45.02
C ALA A 411 -44.33 23.02 44.91
N GLU A 412 -43.17 23.17 44.26
CA GLU A 412 -42.47 24.47 44.12
C GLU A 412 -42.91 25.25 42.87
N VAL A 413 -43.39 24.55 41.83
CA VAL A 413 -43.80 25.18 40.56
C VAL A 413 -45.10 25.99 40.69
N GLU A 414 -46.04 25.58 41.56
CA GLU A 414 -47.30 26.33 41.79
C GLU A 414 -47.09 27.65 42.56
N GLN A 415 -45.97 27.82 43.28
CA GLN A 415 -45.69 29.05 44.03
C GLN A 415 -44.92 30.11 43.23
N LEU A 416 -44.31 29.76 42.11
CA LEU A 416 -43.44 30.66 41.34
C LEU A 416 -44.17 31.43 40.21
N GLU A 417 -45.39 31.03 39.82
CA GLU A 417 -46.14 31.70 38.74
C GLU A 417 -46.78 33.03 39.17
N GLU A 418 -46.92 33.32 40.47
CA GLU A 418 -47.56 34.55 40.96
C GLU A 418 -46.60 35.72 41.25
N SER A 419 -45.29 35.53 41.13
CA SER A 419 -44.34 36.60 41.42
C SER A 419 -43.14 36.57 40.49
N ILE A 420 -43.07 37.50 39.52
CA ILE A 420 -41.98 38.49 39.36
C ILE A 420 -42.03 39.13 37.94
N PRO A 421 -41.71 40.44 37.80
CA PRO A 421 -41.97 41.27 36.63
C PRO A 421 -40.86 41.26 35.56
N MET A 422 -41.23 41.79 34.38
CA MET A 422 -40.41 42.00 33.17
C MET A 422 -39.12 42.83 33.35
N GLY A 423 -38.03 42.35 32.74
CA GLY A 423 -36.75 43.03 32.44
C GLY A 423 -35.56 42.11 32.74
N GLU A 424 -34.58 41.80 31.88
CA GLU A 424 -34.13 42.32 30.59
C GLU A 424 -33.62 41.14 29.73
N THR A 425 -33.99 41.08 28.45
CA THR A 425 -33.37 40.19 27.46
C THR A 425 -32.28 40.93 26.71
N PHE A 426 -31.05 40.44 26.73
CA PHE A 426 -30.00 40.87 25.80
C PHE A 426 -30.45 40.61 24.35
N PRO A 427 -30.50 41.62 23.45
CA PRO A 427 -30.87 41.37 22.08
C PRO A 427 -29.69 40.72 21.34
N LEU A 428 -29.85 39.46 20.94
CA LEU A 428 -29.07 38.88 19.84
C LEU A 428 -29.44 39.68 18.58
N SER A 429 -28.46 40.38 18.00
CA SER A 429 -28.67 41.17 16.78
C SER A 429 -29.36 40.34 15.70
N THR A 430 -30.46 40.86 15.17
CA THR A 430 -31.27 40.25 14.11
C THR A 430 -30.78 40.63 12.71
N ALA A 431 -29.73 41.46 12.62
CA ALA A 431 -29.23 41.99 11.36
C ALA A 431 -28.33 41.00 10.61
N PRO A 432 -28.32 41.02 9.26
CA PRO A 432 -27.33 40.32 8.45
C PRO A 432 -25.90 40.76 8.77
N GLU A 433 -25.00 39.79 8.94
CA GLU A 433 -23.57 40.05 9.18
C GLU A 433 -22.72 39.35 8.11
N ILE A 434 -21.65 39.99 7.63
CA ILE A 434 -20.69 39.35 6.73
C ILE A 434 -19.75 38.48 7.56
N VAL A 435 -19.76 37.18 7.28
CA VAL A 435 -18.88 36.21 7.95
C VAL A 435 -17.52 36.15 7.27
N HIS A 436 -17.51 36.24 5.94
CA HIS A 436 -16.28 36.16 5.15
C HIS A 436 -16.49 36.76 3.76
N GLN A 437 -15.48 37.47 3.27
CA GLN A 437 -15.50 38.17 1.98
C GLN A 437 -14.16 37.95 1.27
N ILE A 438 -14.21 37.31 0.11
CA ILE A 438 -13.06 37.07 -0.76
C ILE A 438 -13.42 37.46 -2.20
N ALA A 439 -12.43 37.59 -3.06
CA ALA A 439 -12.65 37.87 -4.47
C ALA A 439 -13.54 36.77 -5.09
N GLY A 440 -14.59 37.18 -5.81
CA GLY A 440 -15.58 36.29 -6.43
C GLY A 440 -16.63 35.67 -5.50
N ARG A 441 -16.58 35.88 -4.17
CA ARG A 441 -17.57 35.32 -3.24
C ARG A 441 -17.71 36.07 -1.90
N ILE A 442 -18.96 36.30 -1.50
CA ILE A 442 -19.29 36.89 -0.19
C ILE A 442 -20.25 35.97 0.58
N ARG A 443 -20.02 35.83 1.88
CA ARG A 443 -20.84 35.00 2.77
C ARG A 443 -21.41 35.81 3.92
N TRP A 444 -22.73 35.73 4.10
CA TRP A 444 -23.48 36.34 5.18
C TRP A 444 -24.02 35.30 6.16
N ARG A 445 -24.16 35.72 7.41
CA ARG A 445 -25.01 35.12 8.42
C ARG A 445 -26.27 35.95 8.54
N ILE A 446 -27.42 35.35 8.26
CA ILE A 446 -28.74 35.98 8.31
C ILE A 446 -29.63 35.14 9.24
N PRO A 447 -29.73 35.49 10.54
CA PRO A 447 -30.45 34.71 11.54
C PRO A 447 -31.91 34.39 11.17
N ARG A 448 -32.57 35.26 10.39
CA ARG A 448 -33.94 35.09 9.90
C ARG A 448 -34.13 33.82 9.04
N LEU A 449 -33.09 33.37 8.33
CA LEU A 449 -33.13 32.16 7.48
C LEU A 449 -33.46 30.88 8.26
N ARG A 450 -33.17 30.82 9.57
CA ARG A 450 -33.51 29.66 10.42
C ARG A 450 -35.00 29.54 10.72
N LYS A 451 -35.72 30.66 10.70
CA LYS A 451 -37.06 30.78 11.27
C LYS A 451 -38.14 30.97 10.21
N ASP A 452 -37.77 31.35 8.99
CA ASP A 452 -38.69 31.73 7.93
C ASP A 452 -38.25 31.11 6.59
N ALA A 453 -38.84 29.97 6.25
CA ALA A 453 -38.54 29.25 5.01
C ALA A 453 -39.05 29.99 3.76
N GLY A 454 -40.10 30.81 3.90
CA GLY A 454 -40.62 31.65 2.81
C GLY A 454 -39.66 32.78 2.47
N TYR A 455 -39.06 33.39 3.49
CA TYR A 455 -38.00 34.39 3.33
C TYR A 455 -36.77 33.83 2.59
N ALA A 456 -36.35 32.60 2.86
CA ALA A 456 -35.22 31.97 2.17
C ALA A 456 -35.46 31.81 0.65
N ALA A 457 -36.66 31.37 0.26
CA ALA A 457 -37.01 31.18 -1.15
C ALA A 457 -37.10 32.51 -1.92
N GLN A 458 -37.71 33.54 -1.30
CA GLN A 458 -37.78 34.89 -1.90
C GLN A 458 -36.39 35.53 -2.02
N LEU A 459 -35.55 35.37 -1.00
CA LEU A 459 -34.19 35.88 -0.99
C LEU A 459 -33.34 35.22 -2.07
N GLN A 460 -33.45 33.90 -2.26
CA GLN A 460 -32.73 33.20 -3.31
C GLN A 460 -33.13 33.71 -4.70
N GLN A 461 -34.43 33.82 -4.96
CA GLN A 461 -34.95 34.27 -6.25
C GLN A 461 -34.51 35.69 -6.62
N ILE A 462 -34.54 36.61 -5.65
CA ILE A 462 -34.13 38.01 -5.89
C ILE A 462 -32.62 38.09 -6.11
N LEU A 463 -31.81 37.36 -5.35
CA LEU A 463 -30.36 37.39 -5.47
C LEU A 463 -29.86 36.74 -6.77
N GLU A 464 -30.50 35.66 -7.23
CA GLU A 464 -30.19 35.04 -8.52
C GLU A 464 -30.50 35.95 -9.72
N SER A 465 -31.37 36.95 -9.53
CA SER A 465 -31.69 37.94 -10.57
C SER A 465 -30.73 39.14 -10.62
N VAL A 466 -29.81 39.27 -9.65
CA VAL A 466 -28.86 40.38 -9.60
C VAL A 466 -27.76 40.17 -10.65
N GLU A 467 -27.60 41.15 -11.53
CA GLU A 467 -26.59 41.13 -12.59
C GLU A 467 -25.17 40.95 -12.01
N GLY A 468 -24.47 39.91 -12.49
CA GLY A 468 -23.13 39.51 -12.05
C GLY A 468 -23.10 38.37 -11.03
N VAL A 469 -24.23 37.96 -10.45
CA VAL A 469 -24.32 36.76 -9.59
C VAL A 469 -24.23 35.50 -10.45
N THR A 470 -23.35 34.58 -10.06
CA THR A 470 -23.18 33.27 -10.72
C THR A 470 -23.80 32.13 -9.92
N GLU A 471 -23.86 32.24 -8.59
CA GLU A 471 -24.42 31.20 -7.74
C GLU A 471 -24.91 31.78 -6.40
N VAL A 472 -26.08 31.32 -5.94
CA VAL A 472 -26.62 31.60 -4.60
C VAL A 472 -26.80 30.29 -3.85
N LYS A 473 -26.19 30.17 -2.66
CA LYS A 473 -26.32 29.01 -1.77
C LYS A 473 -26.84 29.43 -0.41
N ILE A 474 -28.02 28.94 -0.04
CA ILE A 474 -28.63 29.15 1.27
C ILE A 474 -28.59 27.86 2.09
N ASN A 475 -28.14 27.98 3.33
CA ASN A 475 -28.28 26.95 4.35
C ASN A 475 -29.08 27.52 5.52
N SER A 476 -30.37 27.18 5.57
CA SER A 476 -31.32 27.69 6.56
C SER A 476 -30.96 27.28 7.98
N ILE A 477 -30.48 26.05 8.21
CA ILE A 477 -30.06 25.57 9.53
C ILE A 477 -28.87 26.38 10.06
N ALA A 478 -27.89 26.64 9.19
CA ALA A 478 -26.71 27.43 9.56
C ALA A 478 -26.96 28.94 9.59
N ALA A 479 -28.16 29.43 9.22
CA ALA A 479 -28.44 30.83 8.97
C ALA A 479 -27.45 31.47 7.98
N SER A 480 -27.02 30.73 6.95
CA SER A 480 -25.93 31.12 6.06
C SER A 480 -26.42 31.37 4.64
N LEU A 481 -25.98 32.49 4.06
CA LEU A 481 -26.12 32.82 2.64
C LEU A 481 -24.72 32.98 2.04
N ALA A 482 -24.45 32.34 0.90
CA ALA A 482 -23.24 32.57 0.11
C ALA A 482 -23.62 32.98 -1.31
N VAL A 483 -23.01 34.06 -1.80
CA VAL A 483 -23.23 34.57 -3.15
C VAL A 483 -21.90 34.64 -3.88
N SER A 484 -21.82 33.98 -5.03
CA SER A 484 -20.66 33.99 -5.94
C SER A 484 -20.93 34.93 -7.13
N TYR A 485 -19.89 35.57 -7.65
CA TYR A 485 -20.04 36.58 -8.72
C TYR A 485 -18.83 36.67 -9.65
N THR A 486 -19.01 37.23 -10.85
CA THR A 486 -17.92 37.47 -11.82
C THR A 486 -17.14 38.74 -11.49
N GLU A 487 -15.81 38.66 -11.51
CA GLU A 487 -14.91 39.77 -11.08
C GLU A 487 -14.75 40.90 -12.11
N ASP A 488 -15.19 40.69 -13.36
CA ASP A 488 -14.78 41.52 -14.50
C ASP A 488 -15.40 42.93 -14.60
N SER A 489 -16.19 43.39 -13.62
CA SER A 489 -16.79 44.75 -13.70
C SER A 489 -17.06 45.50 -12.39
N LEU A 490 -16.87 44.91 -11.20
CA LEU A 490 -17.16 45.57 -9.91
C LEU A 490 -16.15 45.20 -8.84
N SER A 491 -15.75 46.18 -8.01
CA SER A 491 -14.97 45.89 -6.80
C SER A 491 -15.82 45.12 -5.78
N VAL A 492 -15.16 44.33 -4.93
CA VAL A 492 -15.76 43.54 -3.84
C VAL A 492 -16.75 44.36 -3.00
N LYS A 493 -16.46 45.66 -2.77
CA LYS A 493 -17.28 46.58 -1.98
C LYS A 493 -18.51 47.11 -2.74
N GLU A 494 -18.38 47.35 -4.04
CA GLU A 494 -19.52 47.75 -4.89
C GLU A 494 -20.50 46.59 -5.08
N PHE A 495 -19.98 45.36 -5.20
CA PHE A 495 -20.80 44.18 -5.28
C PHE A 495 -21.53 43.88 -3.96
N GLU A 496 -20.85 44.03 -2.82
CA GLU A 496 -21.46 43.94 -1.49
C GLU A 496 -22.66 44.90 -1.35
N GLN A 497 -22.51 46.16 -1.76
CA GLN A 497 -23.60 47.15 -1.70
C GLN A 497 -24.79 46.75 -2.59
N LYS A 498 -24.53 46.21 -3.80
CA LYS A 498 -25.61 45.68 -4.66
C LYS A 498 -26.37 44.54 -4.00
N ILE A 499 -25.67 43.60 -3.38
CA ILE A 499 -26.30 42.47 -2.68
C ILE A 499 -27.07 42.94 -1.45
N GLN A 500 -26.54 43.87 -0.65
CA GLN A 500 -27.26 44.45 0.50
C GLN A 500 -28.54 45.18 0.07
N LEU A 501 -28.50 45.92 -1.04
CA LEU A 501 -29.67 46.58 -1.63
C LEU A 501 -30.73 45.57 -2.08
N ALA A 502 -30.33 44.47 -2.71
CA ALA A 502 -31.24 43.41 -3.13
C ALA A 502 -31.84 42.66 -1.92
N MET A 503 -31.05 42.39 -0.89
CA MET A 503 -31.52 41.78 0.36
C MET A 503 -32.55 42.65 1.09
N ALA A 504 -32.45 43.98 0.98
CA ALA A 504 -33.39 44.92 1.60
C ALA A 504 -34.76 44.98 0.89
N GLN A 505 -34.91 44.36 -0.29
CA GLN A 505 -36.17 44.27 -1.02
C GLN A 505 -37.05 43.09 -0.56
N VAL A 506 -36.55 42.25 0.35
CA VAL A 506 -37.19 41.03 0.91
C VAL A 506 -37.45 41.21 2.40
#